data_AF-A0AAW2PBV1-F1
#
_entry.id   AF-A0AAW2PBV1-F1
#
_cell.length_a   1.000
_cell.length_b   1.000
_cell.length_c   1.000
_cell.angle_alpha   90.00
_cell.angle_beta   90.00
_cell.angle_gamma   90.00
#
_symmetry.space_group_name_H-M   'P 1'
#
loop_
_entity.id
_entity.type
_entity.pdbx_description
1 polymer ?
#
loop_
_entity_poly.entity_id
_entity_poly.type
_entity_poly.pdbx_seq_one_letter_code
_entity_poly.pdbx_strand_id
1 'polypeptide(L)'
;MKMTTPIYLVCYIVYTIFTSTILSIPLALRYLIRRISPLRATKEIENIVALYEGTVHHERRHPVHHSFRFPARYALIDLDRPPYSPPNFLSAKDARRAAKTNGPV
;
A
#
# COMPACT_ATOMS: atom_id res chain seq x y z
N MET A 1 0.16 -15.80 -46.06
CA MET A 1 0.51 -15.75 -44.62
C MET A 1 0.78 -14.29 -44.28
N LYS A 2 0.30 -13.76 -43.14
CA LYS A 2 0.44 -12.36 -42.63
C LYS A 2 -0.75 -11.40 -42.88
N MET A 3 -1.93 -11.73 -42.37
CA MET A 3 -3.00 -10.72 -42.14
C MET A 3 -3.69 -10.87 -40.78
N THR A 4 -3.22 -11.81 -39.95
CA THR A 4 -3.78 -12.12 -38.64
C THR A 4 -3.15 -11.28 -37.52
N THR A 5 -1.86 -10.94 -37.64
CA THR A 5 -1.13 -10.13 -36.65
C THR A 5 -1.72 -8.75 -36.38
N PRO A 6 -2.19 -7.94 -37.36
CA PRO A 6 -2.78 -6.63 -37.06
C PRO A 6 -4.12 -6.76 -36.32
N ILE A 7 -4.93 -7.76 -36.64
CA ILE A 7 -6.22 -8.00 -35.98
C ILE A 7 -5.99 -8.38 -34.51
N TYR A 8 -5.06 -9.30 -34.24
CA TYR A 8 -4.71 -9.68 -32.87
C TYR A 8 -4.17 -8.49 -32.06
N LEU A 9 -3.36 -7.63 -32.67
CA LEU A 9 -2.84 -6.43 -32.01
C LEU A 9 -3.97 -5.47 -31.62
N VAL A 10 -4.91 -5.21 -32.55
CA VAL A 10 -6.07 -4.36 -32.28
C VAL A 10 -6.95 -4.96 -31.19
N CYS A 11 -7.26 -6.26 -31.26
CA CYS A 11 -8.01 -6.94 -30.21
C CYS A 11 -7.31 -6.87 -28.85
N TYR A 12 -5.98 -7.04 -28.82
CA TYR A 12 -5.20 -6.96 -27.58
C TYR A 12 -5.20 -5.55 -27.00
N ILE A 13 -5.08 -4.51 -27.83
CA ILE A 13 -5.16 -3.11 -27.39
C ILE A 13 -6.54 -2.82 -26.81
N VAL A 14 -7.62 -3.19 -27.50
CA VAL A 14 -9.00 -3.01 -27.03
C VAL A 14 -9.21 -3.76 -25.71
N TYR A 15 -8.75 -5.00 -25.61
CA TYR A 15 -8.83 -5.80 -24.38
C TYR A 15 -8.07 -5.14 -23.22
N THR A 16 -6.86 -4.63 -23.48
CA THR A 16 -6.02 -3.97 -22.48
C THR A 16 -6.65 -2.66 -22.00
N ILE A 17 -7.21 -1.85 -22.91
CA ILE A 17 -7.92 -0.62 -22.56
C ILE A 17 -9.16 -0.96 -21.72
N PHE A 18 -9.96 -1.94 -22.13
CA PHE A 18 -11.16 -2.33 -21.42
C PHE A 18 -10.87 -2.88 -20.02
N THR A 19 -9.87 -3.75 -19.89
CA THR A 19 -9.47 -4.31 -18.59
C THR A 19 -8.84 -3.27 -17.67
N SER A 20 -7.94 -2.42 -18.19
CA SER A 20 -7.33 -1.35 -17.39
C SER A 20 -8.36 -0.32 -16.93
N THR A 21 -9.34 0.05 -17.77
CA THR A 21 -10.41 0.98 -17.38
C THR A 21 -11.32 0.39 -16.31
N ILE A 22 -11.77 -0.87 -16.47
CA ILE A 22 -12.58 -1.57 -15.46
C ILE A 22 -11.87 -1.64 -14.11
N LEU A 23 -10.56 -1.87 -14.07
CA LEU A 23 -9.79 -1.92 -12.82
C LEU A 23 -9.50 -0.53 -12.23
N SER A 24 -9.37 0.50 -13.07
CA SER A 24 -9.01 1.87 -12.63
C SER A 24 -10.21 2.65 -12.09
N ILE A 25 -11.39 2.50 -12.70
CA ILE A 25 -12.63 3.18 -12.28
C ILE A 25 -12.97 2.93 -10.80
N PRO A 26 -13.00 1.70 -10.26
CA PRO A 26 -13.34 1.47 -8.86
C PRO A 26 -12.31 2.05 -7.91
N LEU A 27 -11.03 2.10 -8.30
CA LEU A 27 -9.99 2.72 -7.48
C LEU A 27 -10.16 4.25 -7.44
N ALA A 28 -10.44 4.87 -8.58
CA ALA A 28 -10.74 6.30 -8.68
C ALA A 28 -12.01 6.66 -7.89
N LEU A 29 -13.05 5.84 -7.97
CA LEU A 29 -14.29 6.03 -7.22
C LEU A 29 -14.06 5.89 -5.71
N ARG A 30 -13.32 4.88 -5.25
CA ARG A 30 -12.94 4.73 -3.84
C ARG A 30 -12.16 5.95 -3.34
N TYR A 31 -11.23 6.46 -4.14
CA TYR A 31 -10.46 7.65 -3.82
C TYR A 31 -11.36 8.89 -3.69
N LEU A 32 -12.28 9.10 -4.64
CA LEU A 32 -13.21 10.23 -4.63
C LEU A 32 -14.18 10.18 -3.45
N ILE A 33 -14.76 9.00 -3.17
CA ILE A 33 -15.65 8.79 -2.01
C ILE A 33 -14.90 9.06 -0.69
N ARG A 34 -13.64 8.62 -0.59
CA ARG A 34 -12.76 8.88 0.58
C ARG A 34 -12.55 10.38 0.77
N ARG A 35 -12.42 11.16 -0.31
CA ARG A 35 -12.18 12.61 -0.25
C ARG A 35 -13.42 13.43 0.14
N ILE A 36 -14.62 13.03 -0.26
CA ILE A 36 -15.84 13.84 -0.11
C ILE A 36 -16.55 13.59 1.23
N SER A 37 -16.25 12.51 1.94
CA SER A 37 -16.99 12.11 3.15
C SER A 37 -16.43 12.76 4.45
N PRO A 38 -17.09 13.77 5.06
CA PRO A 38 -16.58 14.45 6.26
C PRO A 38 -16.76 13.59 7.53
N LEU A 39 -17.76 12.70 7.56
CA LEU A 39 -18.00 11.77 8.67
C LEU A 39 -16.88 10.73 8.84
N ARG A 40 -16.04 10.57 7.81
CA ARG A 40 -14.87 9.69 7.82
C ARG A 40 -13.64 10.36 8.41
N ALA A 41 -13.57 11.70 8.48
CA ALA A 41 -12.39 12.44 8.91
C ALA A 41 -11.94 12.09 10.34
N THR A 42 -12.88 11.91 11.27
CA THR A 42 -12.58 11.51 12.66
C THR A 42 -12.06 10.08 12.74
N LYS A 43 -12.60 9.17 11.91
CA LYS A 43 -12.09 7.80 11.76
C LYS A 43 -10.79 7.75 10.95
N GLU A 44 -10.55 8.71 10.06
CA GLU A 44 -9.35 8.79 9.23
C GLU A 44 -8.13 9.22 10.04
N ILE A 45 -8.26 10.10 11.04
CA ILE A 45 -7.15 10.40 11.97
C ILE A 45 -6.64 9.11 12.64
N GLU A 46 -7.55 8.20 13.00
CA GLU A 46 -7.24 6.87 13.53
C GLU A 46 -6.67 5.91 12.45
N ASN A 47 -6.96 6.13 11.16
CA ASN A 47 -6.40 5.34 10.04
C ASN A 47 -5.06 5.89 9.52
N ILE A 48 -4.66 7.11 9.90
CA ILE A 48 -3.36 7.68 9.52
C ILE A 48 -2.24 7.08 10.37
N VAL A 49 -2.53 6.75 11.64
CA VAL A 49 -1.58 6.07 12.53
C VAL A 49 -2.28 4.95 13.28
N ALA A 50 -1.88 3.70 13.01
CA ALA A 50 -2.29 2.56 13.81
C ALA A 50 -1.18 2.18 14.79
N LEU A 51 -1.48 2.24 16.09
CA LEU A 51 -0.56 1.85 17.16
C LEU A 51 -0.77 0.39 17.52
N TYR A 52 0.30 -0.39 17.52
CA TYR A 52 0.32 -1.78 17.92
C TYR A 52 1.18 -1.93 19.17
N GLU A 53 0.60 -2.59 20.17
CA GLU A 53 1.30 -2.98 21.39
C GLU A 53 1.13 -4.49 21.58
N GLY A 54 2.23 -5.17 21.89
CA GLY A 54 2.22 -6.61 22.08
C GLY A 54 3.54 -7.13 22.62
N THR A 55 3.67 -8.46 22.64
CA THR A 55 4.92 -9.13 23.01
C THR A 55 5.46 -9.88 21.81
N VAL A 56 6.68 -9.54 21.40
CA VAL A 56 7.39 -10.30 20.36
C VAL A 56 8.01 -11.51 21.02
N HIS A 57 7.68 -12.69 20.50
CA HIS A 57 8.36 -13.92 20.84
C HIS A 57 9.36 -14.23 19.74
N HIS A 58 10.64 -14.24 20.11
CA HIS A 58 11.69 -14.72 19.22
C HIS A 58 12.12 -16.12 19.69
N GLU A 59 12.20 -17.05 18.74
CA GLU A 59 12.70 -18.39 18.97
C GLU A 59 13.72 -18.73 17.88
N ARG A 60 14.95 -19.03 18.31
CA ARG A 60 16.00 -19.57 17.47
C ARG A 60 16.21 -21.04 17.83
N ARG A 61 16.19 -21.90 16.82
CA ARG A 61 16.32 -23.35 17.00
C ARG A 61 17.75 -23.89 16.89
N HIS A 62 18.63 -23.24 16.13
CA HIS A 62 19.99 -23.71 15.87
C HIS A 62 21.02 -22.57 15.77
N PRO A 63 22.31 -22.81 16.09
CA PRO A 63 22.89 -24.08 16.54
C PRO A 63 22.61 -24.41 18.02
N VAL A 64 22.22 -23.42 18.83
CA VAL A 64 21.78 -23.60 20.23
C VAL A 64 20.38 -23.00 20.37
N HIS A 65 19.49 -23.70 21.07
CA HIS A 65 18.13 -23.21 21.32
C HIS A 65 18.17 -21.96 22.18
N HIS A 66 17.53 -20.89 21.71
CA HIS A 66 17.40 -19.65 22.46
C HIS A 66 16.03 -19.04 22.15
N SER A 67 15.25 -18.76 23.18
CA SER A 67 13.97 -18.07 23.06
C SER A 67 13.89 -16.94 24.07
N PHE A 68 13.29 -15.83 23.65
CA PHE A 68 13.05 -14.69 24.53
C PHE A 68 11.78 -13.94 24.11
N ARG A 69 11.22 -13.22 25.07
CA ARG A 69 10.02 -12.39 24.90
C ARG A 69 10.33 -10.98 25.34
N PHE A 70 9.87 -10.01 24.58
CA PHE A 70 9.99 -8.61 24.96
C PHE A 70 8.75 -7.82 24.52
N PRO A 71 8.35 -6.80 25.31
CA PRO A 71 7.28 -5.90 24.91
C PRO A 71 7.74 -5.11 23.68
N ALA A 72 6.86 -5.00 22.69
CA ALA A 72 7.11 -4.26 21.47
C ALA A 72 5.95 -3.30 21.20
N ARG A 73 6.31 -2.09 20.76
CA ARG A 73 5.38 -1.02 20.42
C ARG A 73 5.75 -0.51 19.03
N TYR A 74 4.81 -0.57 18.10
CA TYR A 74 4.99 -0.14 16.72
C TYR A 74 3.89 0.83 16.33
N ALA A 75 4.20 1.73 15.40
CA ALA A 75 3.22 2.59 14.75
C ALA A 75 3.27 2.32 13.24
N LEU A 76 2.14 2.01 12.64
CA LEU A 76 1.98 2.00 11.19
C LEU A 76 1.44 3.37 10.78
N ILE A 77 2.18 4.07 9.92
CA ILE A 77 1.87 5.45 9.52
C ILE A 77 1.60 5.46 8.01
N ASP A 78 0.48 6.06 7.59
CA ASP A 78 0.18 6.38 6.19
C ASP A 78 1.08 7.54 5.74
N LEU A 79 2.12 7.25 4.94
CA LEU A 79 3.09 8.25 4.50
C LEU A 79 2.53 9.20 3.45
N ASP A 80 1.43 8.85 2.78
CA ASP A 80 0.72 9.72 1.84
C ASP A 80 -0.14 10.78 2.52
N ARG A 81 -0.47 10.58 3.81
CA ARG A 81 -1.25 11.52 4.63
C ARG A 81 -0.63 11.69 6.02
N PRO A 82 0.66 12.03 6.12
CA PRO A 82 1.36 11.99 7.39
C PRO A 82 0.75 13.05 8.33
N PRO A 83 0.42 12.70 9.59
CA PRO A 83 -0.16 13.65 10.54
C PRO A 83 0.90 14.64 11.04
N TYR A 84 2.16 14.21 11.01
CA TYR A 84 3.37 14.97 11.23
C TYR A 84 4.47 14.29 10.40
N SER A 85 5.49 15.05 9.99
CA SER A 85 6.67 14.48 9.33
C SER A 85 7.70 14.13 10.40
N PRO A 86 7.82 12.85 10.83
CA PRO A 86 8.81 12.51 11.82
C PRO A 86 10.22 12.72 11.26
N PRO A 87 11.12 13.39 12.01
CA PRO A 87 12.48 13.61 11.56
C PRO A 87 13.19 12.27 11.36
N ASN A 88 13.93 12.14 10.25
CA ASN A 88 14.74 10.97 9.86
C ASN A 88 14.00 9.74 9.30
N PHE A 89 12.75 9.88 8.87
CA PHE A 89 12.02 8.79 8.17
C PHE A 89 12.01 9.00 6.65
N LEU A 90 11.77 7.90 5.92
CA LEU A 90 11.59 7.96 4.46
C LEU A 90 10.36 8.81 4.14
N SER A 91 10.49 9.73 3.17
CA SER A 91 9.31 10.35 2.57
C SER A 91 8.51 9.29 1.79
N ALA A 92 7.22 9.55 1.53
CA ALA A 92 6.40 8.67 0.70
C ALA A 92 7.03 8.42 -0.70
N LYS A 93 7.78 9.41 -1.22
CA LYS A 93 8.51 9.28 -2.48
C LYS A 93 9.70 8.34 -2.35
N ASP A 94 10.43 8.41 -1.24
CA ASP A 94 11.60 7.57 -0.99
C ASP A 94 11.18 6.12 -0.69
N ALA A 95 10.09 5.94 0.06
CA ALA A 95 9.49 4.63 0.32
C ALA A 95 9.08 3.92 -0.99
N ARG A 96 8.36 4.62 -1.88
CA ARG A 96 8.01 4.13 -3.22
C ARG A 96 9.22 3.77 -4.06
N ARG A 97 10.25 4.63 -4.04
CA ARG A 97 11.50 4.40 -4.77
C ARG A 97 12.20 3.13 -4.26
N ALA A 98 12.31 2.96 -2.94
CA ALA A 98 12.93 1.79 -2.33
C ALA A 98 12.15 0.51 -2.62
N ALA A 99 10.82 0.56 -2.53
CA ALA A 99 9.94 -0.59 -2.78
C ALA A 99 9.65 -0.83 -4.28
N LYS A 100 10.15 0.02 -5.18
CA LYS A 100 9.90 -0.04 -6.65
C LYS A 100 8.41 -0.12 -7.01
N THR A 101 7.57 0.64 -6.29
CA THR A 101 6.11 0.69 -6.49
C THR A 101 5.63 2.13 -6.61
N ASN A 102 4.50 2.32 -7.29
CA ASN A 102 3.77 3.59 -7.34
C ASN A 102 2.47 3.56 -6.51
N GLY A 103 2.25 2.48 -5.75
CA GLY A 103 1.08 2.32 -4.89
C GLY A 103 1.07 3.27 -3.69
N PRO A 104 -0.03 3.27 -2.91
CA PRO A 104 -0.10 3.96 -1.63
C PRO A 104 0.95 3.41 -0.64
N VAL A 105 1.55 4.29 0.16
CA VAL A 105 2.57 3.97 1.16
C VAL A 105 2.40 4.79 2.42
#